data_AF-A0AA37V0C1-F1
#
_entry.id   AF-A0AA37V0C1-F1
#
_cell.length_a   1.000
_cell.length_b   1.000
_cell.length_c   1.000
_cell.angle_alpha   90.00
_cell.angle_beta   90.00
_cell.angle_gamma   90.00
#
_symmetry.space_group_name_H-M   'P 1'
#
loop_
_entity.id
_entity.type
_entity.pdbx_description
1 polymer ?
#
loop_
_entity_poly.entity_id
_entity_poly.type
_entity_poly.pdbx_seq_one_letter_code
_entity_poly.pdbx_strand_id
1 'polypeptide(L)'
;MTLLEALVALVILGLAATGFLEGFRAGGRTAREAADWSAAVAAAEVTLEGALLDAPPPDSLARWQPRVAREPWTGATRGRLDVVSATVTLPDGGELTLHRLVRR
;
A
#
# COMPACT_ATOMS: atom_id res chain seq x y z
N MET A 1 -37.67 -18.75 -33.90
CA MET A 1 -36.22 -18.97 -34.02
C MET A 1 -35.76 -18.49 -35.38
N THR A 2 -35.59 -17.18 -35.49
CA THR A 2 -35.12 -16.55 -36.74
C THR A 2 -33.61 -16.32 -36.70
N LEU A 3 -32.95 -16.19 -37.85
CA LEU A 3 -31.52 -15.86 -37.92
C LEU A 3 -31.21 -14.54 -37.18
N LEU A 4 -32.11 -13.57 -37.26
CA LEU A 4 -32.01 -12.30 -36.55
C LEU A 4 -31.99 -12.49 -35.03
N GLU A 5 -32.86 -13.36 -34.52
CA GLU A 5 -32.94 -13.68 -33.10
C GLU A 5 -31.63 -14.31 -32.58
N ALA A 6 -31.03 -15.22 -33.35
CA ALA A 6 -29.74 -15.82 -33.00
C ALA A 6 -28.58 -14.80 -33.04
N LEU A 7 -28.56 -13.90 -34.02
CA LEU A 7 -27.56 -12.84 -34.11
C LEU A 7 -27.65 -11.86 -32.94
N VAL A 8 -28.88 -11.46 -32.57
CA VAL A 8 -29.12 -10.58 -31.42
C VAL A 8 -28.69 -11.27 -30.12
N ALA A 9 -29.04 -12.54 -29.94
CA ALA A 9 -28.64 -13.30 -28.75
C ALA A 9 -27.11 -13.41 -28.63
N LEU A 10 -26.39 -13.62 -29.74
CA LEU A 10 -24.94 -13.69 -29.75
C LEU A 10 -24.28 -12.34 -29.40
N VAL A 11 -24.83 -11.23 -29.89
CA VAL A 11 -24.34 -9.89 -29.55
C VAL A 11 -24.52 -9.60 -28.06
N ILE A 12 -25.70 -9.90 -27.50
CA ILE A 12 -25.97 -9.73 -26.07
C ILE A 12 -25.01 -10.59 -25.24
N LEU A 13 -24.82 -11.85 -25.63
CA LEU A 13 -23.90 -12.75 -24.94
C LEU A 13 -22.45 -12.25 -25.01
N GLY A 14 -22.02 -11.72 -26.15
CA GLY A 14 -20.70 -11.12 -26.33
C GLY A 14 -20.48 -9.93 -25.39
N LEU A 15 -21.42 -8.99 -25.35
CA LEU A 15 -21.36 -7.81 -24.47
C LEU A 15 -21.35 -8.19 -22.98
N ALA A 16 -22.17 -9.17 -22.59
CA ALA A 16 -22.19 -9.67 -21.22
C ALA A 16 -20.83 -10.31 -20.86
N ALA A 17 -20.30 -11.18 -21.73
CA ALA A 17 -19.02 -11.84 -21.51
C ALA A 17 -17.85 -10.84 -21.39
N THR A 18 -17.81 -9.80 -22.23
CA THR A 18 -16.78 -8.75 -22.14
C THR A 18 -16.91 -7.94 -20.86
N GLY A 19 -18.14 -7.58 -20.47
CA GLY A 19 -18.39 -6.84 -19.23
C GLY A 19 -17.93 -7.61 -17.98
N PHE A 20 -18.21 -8.91 -17.92
CA PHE A 20 -17.71 -9.75 -16.83
C PHE A 20 -16.18 -9.81 -16.81
N LEU A 21 -15.54 -9.97 -17.98
CA LEU A 21 -14.08 -10.04 -18.06
C LEU A 21 -13.41 -8.74 -17.61
N GLU A 22 -13.97 -7.59 -17.96
CA GLU A 22 -13.51 -6.28 -17.48
C GLU A 22 -13.65 -6.16 -15.96
N GLY A 23 -14.80 -6.57 -15.41
CA GLY A 23 -15.03 -6.60 -13.97
C GLY A 23 -14.02 -7.48 -13.23
N PHE A 24 -13.76 -8.70 -13.72
CA PHE A 24 -12.76 -9.59 -13.14
C PHE A 24 -11.34 -9.01 -13.22
N ARG A 25 -10.99 -8.37 -14.34
CA ARG A 25 -9.67 -7.70 -14.49
C ARG A 25 -9.51 -6.54 -13.53
N ALA A 26 -10.54 -5.71 -13.38
CA ALA A 26 -10.54 -4.59 -12.45
C ALA A 26 -10.41 -5.08 -11.00
N GLY A 27 -11.24 -6.05 -10.59
CA GLY A 27 -11.18 -6.63 -9.25
C GLY A 27 -9.83 -7.28 -8.95
N GLY A 28 -9.25 -8.01 -9.91
CA GLY A 28 -7.91 -8.58 -9.77
C GLY A 28 -6.80 -7.53 -9.63
N ARG A 29 -6.94 -6.38 -10.27
CA ARG A 29 -6.00 -5.26 -10.10
C ARG A 29 -6.13 -4.65 -8.70
N THR A 30 -7.34 -4.32 -8.28
CA THR A 30 -7.60 -3.74 -6.95
C THR A 30 -7.15 -4.65 -5.81
N ALA A 31 -7.32 -5.97 -5.94
CA ALA A 31 -6.84 -6.92 -4.93
C ALA A 31 -5.31 -6.93 -4.80
N ARG A 32 -4.58 -6.79 -5.92
CA ARG A 32 -3.11 -6.69 -5.91
C ARG A 32 -2.65 -5.37 -5.31
N GLU A 33 -3.27 -4.26 -5.70
CA GLU A 33 -2.99 -2.94 -5.13
C GLU A 33 -3.21 -2.92 -3.62
N ALA A 34 -4.29 -3.54 -3.14
CA ALA A 34 -4.56 -3.68 -1.71
C ALA A 34 -3.50 -4.55 -1.00
N ALA A 35 -3.05 -5.64 -1.63
CA ALA A 35 -2.00 -6.49 -1.08
C ALA A 35 -0.65 -5.76 -1.02
N ASP A 36 -0.27 -5.02 -2.06
CA ASP A 36 0.94 -4.20 -2.07
C ASP A 36 0.88 -3.09 -1.02
N TRP A 37 -0.26 -2.42 -0.87
CA TRP A 37 -0.45 -1.41 0.16
C TRP A 37 -0.32 -2.01 1.57
N SER A 38 -0.95 -3.16 1.83
CA SER A 38 -0.83 -3.85 3.11
C SER A 38 0.61 -4.27 3.42
N ALA A 39 1.35 -4.71 2.42
CA ALA A 39 2.75 -5.07 2.57
C ALA A 39 3.65 -3.85 2.81
N ALA A 40 3.34 -2.70 2.18
CA ALA A 40 4.03 -1.44 2.42
C ALA A 40 3.83 -0.97 3.87
N VAL A 41 2.60 -1.03 4.38
CA VAL A 41 2.29 -0.68 5.77
C VAL A 41 3.08 -1.56 6.73
N ALA A 42 3.07 -2.88 6.54
CA ALA A 42 3.83 -3.78 7.40
C ALA A 42 5.35 -3.50 7.34
N ALA A 43 5.88 -3.18 6.16
CA ALA A 43 7.28 -2.78 6.02
C ALA A 43 7.60 -1.48 6.77
N ALA A 44 6.72 -0.48 6.72
CA ALA A 44 6.86 0.77 7.44
C ALA A 44 6.80 0.55 8.96
N GLU A 45 5.90 -0.31 9.44
CA GLU A 45 5.79 -0.68 10.86
C GLU A 45 7.05 -1.37 11.36
N VAL A 46 7.54 -2.40 10.66
CA VAL A 46 8.78 -3.09 11.03
C VAL A 46 9.97 -2.14 11.03
N THR A 47 10.03 -1.23 10.05
CA THR A 47 11.09 -0.20 9.97
C THR A 47 11.01 0.77 11.16
N LEU A 48 9.79 1.20 11.52
CA LEU A 48 9.55 2.07 12.66
C LEU A 48 9.92 1.38 13.97
N GLU A 49 9.51 0.13 14.16
CA GLU A 49 9.85 -0.66 15.35
C GLU A 49 11.35 -0.92 15.46
N GLY A 50 12.00 -1.26 14.35
CA GLY A 50 13.46 -1.37 14.28
C GLY A 50 14.13 -0.06 14.71
N ALA A 51 13.65 1.09 14.20
CA ALA A 51 14.15 2.40 14.59
C ALA A 51 13.97 2.73 16.07
N LEU A 52 12.95 2.19 16.74
CA LEU A 52 12.76 2.36 18.19
C LEU A 52 13.73 1.51 19.01
N LEU A 53 14.16 0.39 18.45
CA LEU A 53 15.13 -0.54 19.04
C LEU A 53 16.57 -0.25 18.59
N ASP A 54 16.80 0.83 17.83
CA ASP A 54 18.05 1.18 17.17
C ASP A 54 18.63 0.01 16.33
N ALA A 55 17.75 -0.79 15.73
CA ALA A 55 18.06 -1.90 14.84
C ALA A 55 17.96 -1.47 13.36
N PRO A 56 18.87 -1.95 12.49
CA PRO A 56 18.79 -1.67 11.06
C PRO A 56 17.57 -2.36 10.42
N PRO A 57 16.99 -1.79 9.36
CA PRO A 57 15.90 -2.43 8.63
C PRO A 57 16.37 -3.77 8.02
N PRO A 58 15.55 -4.83 8.07
CA PRO A 58 15.88 -6.11 7.47
C PRO A 58 16.10 -6.01 5.95
N ASP A 59 17.04 -6.79 5.41
CA ASP A 59 17.30 -6.86 3.96
C ASP A 59 16.06 -7.26 3.16
N SER A 60 15.15 -8.03 3.75
CA SER A 60 13.87 -8.41 3.14
C SER A 60 12.98 -7.21 2.80
N LEU A 61 13.23 -6.05 3.40
CA LEU A 61 12.49 -4.81 3.14
C LEU A 61 13.15 -3.91 2.09
N ALA A 62 14.31 -4.27 1.53
CA ALA A 62 15.06 -3.43 0.60
C ALA A 62 14.24 -2.93 -0.60
N ARG A 63 13.27 -3.73 -1.08
CA ARG A 63 12.35 -3.34 -2.17
C ARG A 63 11.54 -2.07 -1.88
N TRP A 64 11.35 -1.74 -0.60
CA TRP A 64 10.55 -0.62 -0.12
C TRP A 64 11.40 0.61 0.20
N GLN A 65 12.73 0.54 0.04
CA GLN A 65 13.66 1.64 0.30
C GLN A 65 13.39 2.36 1.65
N PRO A 66 13.37 1.61 2.77
CA PRO A 66 13.00 2.16 4.06
C PRO A 66 13.95 3.28 4.49
N ARG A 67 13.39 4.41 4.91
CA ARG A 67 14.09 5.58 5.45
C ARG A 67 13.56 5.90 6.84
N VAL A 68 14.46 6.28 7.74
CA VAL A 68 14.11 6.63 9.11
C VAL A 68 14.64 8.02 9.42
N ALA A 69 13.83 8.85 10.07
CA ALA A 69 14.28 10.10 10.67
C ALA A 69 13.82 10.18 12.14
N ARG A 70 14.62 10.83 12.97
CA ARG A 70 14.30 11.10 14.37
C ARG A 70 14.56 12.58 14.64
N GLU A 71 13.52 13.30 15.02
CA GLU A 71 13.55 14.75 15.20
C GLU A 71 12.96 15.15 16.55
N PRO A 72 13.48 16.17 17.24
CA PRO A 72 12.88 16.66 18.48
C PRO A 72 11.47 17.22 18.22
N TRP A 73 10.49 16.84 19.05
CA TRP A 73 9.13 17.38 18.92
C TRP A 73 9.02 18.75 19.59
N THR A 74 8.77 19.79 18.79
CA THR A 74 8.67 21.19 19.25
C THR A 74 7.36 21.52 19.97
N GLY A 75 6.35 20.64 19.90
CA GLY A 75 5.03 20.84 20.54
C GLY A 75 4.96 20.43 22.02
N ALA A 76 6.04 19.88 22.60
CA ALA A 76 6.02 19.36 23.95
C ALA A 76 5.99 20.47 25.01
N THR A 77 4.87 20.60 25.72
CA THR A 77 4.72 21.51 26.87
C THR A 77 5.29 20.94 28.17
N ARG A 78 5.49 19.62 28.27
CA ARG A 78 6.17 18.93 29.38
C ARG A 78 6.96 17.71 28.88
N GLY A 79 8.26 17.68 29.18
CA GLY A 79 9.17 16.59 28.82
C GLY A 79 9.81 16.75 27.44
N ARG A 80 10.91 16.03 27.20
CA ARG A 80 11.59 15.97 25.91
C ARG A 80 11.02 14.79 25.12
N LEU A 81 10.23 15.10 24.10
CA LEU A 81 9.66 14.12 23.18
C LEU A 81 10.41 14.21 21.85
N ASP A 82 10.65 13.06 21.22
CA ASP A 82 11.18 12.98 19.86
C ASP A 82 10.08 12.36 18.96
N VAL A 83 10.01 12.77 17.70
CA VAL A 83 9.22 12.12 16.64
C VAL A 83 10.16 11.20 15.90
N VAL A 84 9.81 9.91 15.82
CA VAL A 84 10.44 8.96 14.90
C VAL A 84 9.51 8.79 13.71
N SER A 85 10.02 9.00 12.51
CA SER A 85 9.33 8.71 11.26
C SER A 85 9.98 7.56 10.51
N ALA A 86 9.16 6.70 9.94
CA ALA A 86 9.57 5.64 9.04
C ALA A 86 8.84 5.82 7.70
N THR A 87 9.60 6.03 6.64
CA THR A 87 9.10 6.23 5.28
C THR A 87 9.48 5.05 4.41
N VAL A 88 8.52 4.51 3.66
CA VAL A 88 8.73 3.49 2.63
C VAL A 88 8.20 3.99 1.30
N THR A 89 8.89 3.63 0.22
CA THR A 89 8.51 3.95 -1.16
C THR A 89 7.74 2.77 -1.77
N LEU A 90 6.54 3.04 -2.27
CA LEU A 90 5.69 2.09 -2.95
C LEU A 90 6.18 1.82 -4.39
N PRO A 91 5.79 0.68 -5.00
CA PRO A 91 6.18 0.33 -6.37
C PRO A 91 5.74 1.35 -7.43
N ASP A 92 4.67 2.09 -7.16
CA ASP A 92 4.13 3.16 -8.01
C ASP A 92 4.86 4.50 -7.83
N GLY A 93 5.87 4.56 -6.94
CA GLY A 93 6.61 5.77 -6.59
C GLY A 93 5.97 6.61 -5.49
N GLY A 94 4.81 6.19 -4.96
CA GLY A 94 4.21 6.82 -3.78
C GLY A 94 5.09 6.64 -2.54
N GLU A 95 4.87 7.46 -1.52
CA GLU A 95 5.53 7.32 -0.23
C GLU A 95 4.50 7.14 0.89
N LEU A 96 4.75 6.18 1.76
CA LEU A 96 4.02 5.99 3.01
C LEU A 96 4.95 6.35 4.16
N THR A 97 4.52 7.28 4.99
CA THR A 97 5.26 7.67 6.20
C THR A 97 4.42 7.41 7.45
N LEU A 98 5.00 6.68 8.40
CA LEU A 98 4.46 6.50 9.74
C LEU A 98 5.22 7.37 10.72
N HIS A 99 4.52 7.92 11.70
CA HIS A 99 5.09 8.75 12.75
C HIS A 99 4.77 8.17 14.12
N ARG A 100 5.75 8.19 15.03
CA ARG A 100 5.56 7.86 16.43
C ARG A 100 6.24 8.88 17.32
N LEU A 101 5.48 9.36 18.31
CA LEU A 101 6.03 10.16 19.40
C LEU A 101 6.65 9.21 20.43
N VAL A 102 7.89 9.49 20.80
CA VAL A 102 8.61 8.78 21.85
C VAL A 102 9.06 9.74 22.93
N ARG A 103 9.03 9.26 24.16
CA ARG A 103 9.60 9.96 25.30
C ARG A 103 11.04 9.53 25.47
N ARG A 104 11.92 10.52 25.59
CA ARG A 104 13.34 10.29 25.87
C ARG A 104 13.58 10.01 27.34
#